data_AF-A0A518C6Z8-F1
#
_entry.id   AF-A0A518C6Z8-F1
#
_cell.length_a   1.000
_cell.length_b   1.000
_cell.length_c   1.000
_cell.angle_alpha   90.00
_cell.angle_beta   90.00
_cell.angle_gamma   90.00
#
_symmetry.space_group_name_H-M   'P 1'
#
loop_
_entity.id
_entity.type
_entity.pdbx_description
1 polymer ?
#
loop_
_entity_poly.entity_id
_entity_poly.type
_entity_poly.pdbx_seq_one_letter_code
_entity_poly.pdbx_strand_id
1 'polypeptide(L)'
;MGTVLGQIGTPDHMDKVSIVRFSWLLVSVLALFASVFHISSLAASEEMVELKIRLLEKVAGQDEPLVLAQPRIMSVIDRPFSIKVTPSKQSRLDQSEHEVGLKLVAKVNKLGDQRYELKLEWFRGQPMQPKDQPESEYFREEKLHARTVLQPNVPQKITLSSNRWYEVTLSLPAGNPQPQPAKQHLLLTTHIYHQSPGQDKPAWKNSPSMHLVAGKYGQFVSGGKMKSQFDETFHEIGIRMSAIAKKTDDETYLLSLELTQGNLRIQSSVPNTEVLHNDTTKLRTILKSGEKKKIEVSPTSWLELRLEEIAPSDPTPVAGSIPNAGPTRF
;
A
#
# COMPACT_ATOMS: atom_id res chain seq x y z
N MET A 1 -27.81 50.87 -32.61
CA MET A 1 -29.04 50.29 -32.04
C MET A 1 -28.77 50.03 -30.57
N GLY A 2 -29.44 50.81 -29.69
CA GLY A 2 -29.46 50.87 -28.19
C GLY A 2 -28.10 50.82 -27.48
N THR A 3 -27.53 51.84 -26.79
CA THR A 3 -28.03 52.85 -25.83
C THR A 3 -28.88 52.23 -24.72
N VAL A 4 -28.52 52.29 -23.43
CA VAL A 4 -28.78 53.43 -22.51
C VAL A 4 -27.94 53.33 -21.21
N LEU A 5 -27.55 54.52 -20.72
CA LEU A 5 -26.92 54.91 -19.44
C LEU A 5 -27.92 55.00 -18.27
N GLY A 6 -27.42 55.01 -17.03
CA GLY A 6 -28.08 55.69 -15.89
C GLY A 6 -27.66 55.11 -14.54
N GLN A 7 -26.75 55.71 -13.76
CA GLN A 7 -26.85 56.89 -12.88
C GLN A 7 -27.69 56.72 -11.60
N ILE A 8 -26.98 56.94 -10.48
CA ILE A 8 -27.32 57.77 -9.29
C ILE A 8 -28.40 57.27 -8.32
N GLY A 9 -28.04 57.24 -7.02
CA GLY A 9 -28.98 57.40 -5.93
C GLY A 9 -28.47 56.97 -4.54
N THR A 10 -27.64 57.80 -3.89
CA THR A 10 -27.57 57.90 -2.42
C THR A 10 -28.63 58.91 -1.95
N PRO A 11 -29.30 58.67 -0.81
CA PRO A 11 -29.03 59.47 0.40
C PRO A 11 -28.99 58.58 1.66
N ASP A 12 -28.16 58.81 2.69
CA ASP A 12 -27.98 59.96 3.59
C ASP A 12 -28.68 59.73 4.96
N HIS A 13 -28.00 60.15 6.03
CA HIS A 13 -28.34 60.18 7.46
C HIS A 13 -28.38 58.85 8.28
N MET A 14 -27.49 58.67 9.28
CA MET A 14 -27.53 59.22 10.66
C MET A 14 -28.82 58.84 11.41
N ASP A 15 -28.83 58.31 12.63
CA ASP A 15 -28.03 58.66 13.81
C ASP A 15 -28.35 57.65 14.95
N LYS A 16 -27.44 57.51 15.92
CA LYS A 16 -27.67 57.15 17.37
C LYS A 16 -28.21 55.75 17.71
N VAL A 17 -28.04 55.15 18.91
CA VAL A 17 -27.13 55.15 20.08
C VAL A 17 -27.80 54.19 21.10
N SER A 18 -27.01 53.60 22.02
CA SER A 18 -27.43 52.92 23.29
C SER A 18 -27.94 51.48 23.20
N ILE A 19 -27.15 50.48 23.65
CA ILE A 19 -27.01 49.98 25.04
C ILE A 19 -28.30 49.38 25.60
N VAL A 20 -28.36 48.05 25.66
CA VAL A 20 -29.00 47.30 26.76
C VAL A 20 -28.21 46.02 27.02
N ARG A 21 -27.74 45.87 28.26
CA ARG A 21 -27.17 44.65 28.86
C ARG A 21 -28.31 43.66 29.15
N PHE A 22 -28.11 42.37 28.95
CA PHE A 22 -28.80 41.34 29.74
C PHE A 22 -27.87 40.16 30.01
N SER A 23 -27.47 40.06 31.28
CA SER A 23 -26.87 38.87 31.89
C SER A 23 -27.97 37.87 32.21
N TRP A 24 -27.73 36.58 31.94
CA TRP A 24 -28.39 35.49 32.64
C TRP A 24 -27.33 34.49 33.11
N LEU A 25 -27.29 34.34 34.43
CA LEU A 25 -26.59 33.34 35.22
C LEU A 25 -27.54 32.16 35.45
N LEU A 26 -27.07 30.92 35.31
CA LEU A 26 -27.62 29.74 35.99
C LEU A 26 -26.49 28.68 36.00
N VAL A 27 -25.73 28.53 37.09
CA VAL A 27 -25.97 27.71 38.30
C VAL A 27 -25.98 26.19 38.04
N SER A 28 -24.82 25.59 38.28
CA SER A 28 -24.50 24.43 39.13
C SER A 28 -25.37 23.16 39.14
N VAL A 29 -24.77 21.99 38.88
CA VAL A 29 -24.97 20.73 39.65
C VAL A 29 -23.68 19.87 39.65
N LEU A 30 -23.24 19.49 40.85
CA LEU A 30 -22.23 18.48 41.19
C LEU A 30 -22.66 17.05 40.81
N ALA A 31 -21.72 16.19 40.44
CA ALA A 31 -21.72 14.78 40.88
C ALA A 31 -20.30 14.17 40.85
N LEU A 32 -19.77 13.88 42.03
CA LEU A 32 -18.70 12.92 42.28
C LEU A 32 -19.19 11.52 41.89
N PHE A 33 -18.43 10.78 41.07
CA PHE A 33 -18.34 9.32 41.17
C PHE A 33 -16.93 8.87 40.81
N ALA A 34 -16.24 8.30 41.79
CA ALA A 34 -15.04 7.54 41.61
C ALA A 34 -15.34 6.30 40.75
N SER A 35 -14.48 6.02 39.76
CA SER A 35 -14.25 4.64 39.32
C SER A 35 -12.79 4.50 38.93
N VAL A 36 -12.11 3.73 39.77
CA VAL A 36 -10.88 3.02 39.48
C VAL A 36 -11.05 2.33 38.12
N PHE A 37 -10.35 2.80 37.11
CA PHE A 37 -10.02 1.96 35.97
C PHE A 37 -8.52 1.72 35.98
N HIS A 38 -8.19 0.52 36.47
CA HIS A 38 -7.03 -0.21 36.01
C HIS A 38 -6.94 -0.07 34.49
N ILE A 39 -6.05 0.77 33.98
CA ILE A 39 -5.50 0.53 32.65
C ILE A 39 -4.49 -0.58 32.86
N SER A 40 -5.04 -1.79 33.01
CA SER A 40 -4.36 -3.00 32.63
C SER A 40 -4.02 -2.80 31.16
N SER A 41 -2.81 -2.32 30.89
CA SER A 41 -2.13 -2.50 29.61
C SER A 41 -1.85 -4.01 29.47
N LEU A 42 -2.93 -4.80 29.36
CA LEU A 42 -2.88 -6.07 28.67
C LEU A 42 -2.35 -5.71 27.29
N ALA A 43 -1.19 -6.26 26.95
CA ALA A 43 -0.78 -6.41 25.58
C ALA A 43 -2.00 -6.90 24.79
N ALA A 44 -2.65 -6.00 24.06
CA ALA A 44 -3.77 -6.35 23.21
C ALA A 44 -3.19 -7.34 22.21
N SER A 45 -3.48 -8.62 22.43
CA SER A 45 -3.21 -9.67 21.46
C SER A 45 -3.78 -9.17 20.15
N GLU A 46 -2.90 -8.82 19.22
CA GLU A 46 -3.28 -8.31 17.90
C GLU A 46 -4.00 -9.45 17.18
N GLU A 47 -5.32 -9.50 17.35
CA GLU A 47 -6.19 -10.48 16.69
C GLU A 47 -6.04 -10.27 15.18
N MET A 48 -5.60 -11.32 14.49
CA MET A 48 -5.42 -11.29 13.04
C MET A 48 -6.64 -11.89 12.36
N VAL A 49 -6.98 -11.33 11.21
CA VAL A 49 -8.01 -11.84 10.31
C VAL A 49 -7.39 -12.10 8.93
N GLU A 50 -7.86 -13.15 8.26
CA GLU A 50 -7.65 -13.31 6.83
C GLU A 50 -8.91 -12.83 6.09
N LEU A 51 -8.76 -11.92 5.15
CA LEU A 51 -9.81 -11.51 4.24
C LEU A 51 -9.54 -12.09 2.84
N LYS A 52 -10.47 -12.92 2.36
CA LYS A 52 -10.51 -13.42 0.99
C LYS A 52 -11.64 -12.70 0.25
N ILE A 53 -11.30 -12.03 -0.84
CA ILE A 53 -12.27 -11.36 -1.70
C ILE A 53 -12.23 -12.04 -3.07
N ARG A 54 -13.38 -12.40 -3.62
CA ARG A 54 -13.53 -12.88 -5.00
C ARG A 54 -14.42 -11.93 -5.77
N LEU A 55 -13.99 -11.49 -6.94
CA LEU A 55 -14.84 -10.80 -7.90
C LEU A 55 -15.33 -11.83 -8.92
N LEU A 56 -16.64 -11.98 -9.04
CA LEU A 56 -17.29 -13.05 -9.77
C LEU A 56 -18.23 -12.48 -10.84
N GLU A 57 -18.25 -13.12 -12.00
CA GLU A 57 -19.14 -12.79 -13.11
C GLU A 57 -19.79 -14.06 -13.68
N LYS A 58 -21.12 -14.08 -13.76
CA LYS A 58 -21.90 -15.14 -14.38
C LYS A 58 -22.07 -14.83 -15.86
N VAL A 59 -21.41 -15.61 -16.71
CA VAL A 59 -21.56 -15.52 -18.17
C VAL A 59 -22.76 -16.35 -18.60
N ALA A 60 -23.57 -15.84 -19.53
CA ALA A 60 -24.73 -16.56 -20.05
C ALA A 60 -24.29 -17.91 -20.67
N GLY A 61 -24.99 -18.99 -20.33
CA GLY A 61 -24.68 -20.33 -20.80
C GLY A 61 -23.56 -21.06 -20.04
N GLN A 62 -22.94 -20.46 -19.02
CA GLN A 62 -22.01 -21.16 -18.12
C GLN A 62 -22.69 -21.53 -16.81
N ASP A 63 -22.42 -22.72 -16.29
CA ASP A 63 -22.98 -23.22 -15.01
C ASP A 63 -22.30 -22.62 -13.78
N GLU A 64 -21.01 -22.31 -13.87
CA GLU A 64 -20.23 -21.70 -12.80
C GLU A 64 -19.88 -20.24 -13.12
N PRO A 65 -19.79 -19.35 -12.11
CA PRO A 65 -19.31 -18.00 -12.32
C PRO A 65 -17.79 -17.97 -12.57
N LEU A 66 -17.37 -17.11 -13.50
CA LEU A 66 -15.97 -16.80 -13.76
C LEU A 66 -15.40 -15.96 -12.61
N VAL A 67 -14.23 -16.36 -12.09
CA VAL A 67 -13.49 -15.58 -11.10
C VAL A 67 -12.60 -14.58 -11.83
N LEU A 68 -12.93 -13.30 -11.71
CA LEU A 68 -12.17 -12.21 -12.36
C LEU A 68 -10.97 -11.74 -11.51
N ALA A 69 -11.07 -11.83 -10.19
CA ALA A 69 -9.98 -11.49 -9.26
C ALA A 69 -10.17 -12.21 -7.91
N GLN A 70 -9.06 -12.55 -7.24
CA GLN A 70 -9.10 -13.22 -5.92
C GLN A 70 -7.94 -12.81 -4.99
N PRO A 71 -7.88 -11.56 -4.50
CA PRO A 71 -6.89 -11.21 -3.48
C PRO A 71 -7.18 -11.89 -2.14
N ARG A 72 -6.11 -12.24 -1.43
CA ARG A 72 -6.12 -12.76 -0.07
C ARG A 72 -5.16 -11.98 0.79
N ILE A 73 -5.60 -11.61 1.98
CA ILE A 73 -4.90 -10.61 2.81
C ILE A 73 -5.02 -11.01 4.26
N MET A 74 -3.90 -10.98 4.97
CA MET A 74 -3.90 -11.05 6.43
C MET A 74 -3.69 -9.66 7.00
N SER A 75 -4.54 -9.26 7.95
CA SER A 75 -4.41 -7.98 8.66
C SER A 75 -4.71 -8.15 10.15
N VAL A 76 -4.18 -7.22 10.95
CA VAL A 76 -4.60 -7.03 12.33
C VAL A 76 -5.95 -6.30 12.33
N ILE A 77 -6.85 -6.69 13.22
CA ILE A 77 -8.14 -6.01 13.44
C ILE A 77 -7.90 -4.55 13.85
N ASP A 78 -8.83 -3.67 13.50
CA ASP A 78 -8.83 -2.23 13.74
C ASP A 78 -7.71 -1.44 13.04
N ARG A 79 -6.84 -2.12 12.28
CA ARG A 79 -5.85 -1.49 11.40
C ARG A 79 -6.31 -1.51 9.93
N PRO A 80 -6.21 -0.38 9.22
CA PRO A 80 -6.43 -0.38 7.78
C PRO A 80 -5.30 -1.13 7.07
N PHE A 81 -5.63 -1.78 5.96
CA PHE A 81 -4.67 -2.40 5.06
C PHE A 81 -4.95 -1.99 3.62
N SER A 82 -3.92 -2.04 2.79
CA SER A 82 -4.00 -1.69 1.38
C SER A 82 -3.20 -2.66 0.53
N ILE A 83 -3.79 -3.10 -0.58
CA ILE A 83 -3.08 -3.77 -1.67
C ILE A 83 -3.14 -2.87 -2.90
N LYS A 84 -1.97 -2.62 -3.50
CA LYS A 84 -1.87 -1.91 -4.76
C LYS A 84 -1.06 -2.76 -5.72
N VAL A 85 -1.72 -3.26 -6.76
CA VAL A 85 -1.15 -3.99 -7.90
C VAL A 85 -1.52 -3.20 -9.15
N THR A 86 -1.00 -1.97 -9.25
CA THR A 86 -1.33 -1.06 -10.35
C THR A 86 -0.09 -0.31 -10.83
N PRO A 87 0.32 -0.49 -12.09
CA PRO A 87 1.01 0.58 -12.83
C PRO A 87 0.02 1.72 -13.18
N SER A 88 0.51 2.95 -13.35
CA SER A 88 -0.19 3.95 -14.16
C SER A 88 0.09 3.66 -15.64
N LYS A 89 -0.88 3.95 -16.51
CA LYS A 89 -0.70 3.95 -17.96
C LYS A 89 -1.03 5.32 -18.49
N GLN A 90 -0.07 5.95 -19.17
CA GLN A 90 -0.31 7.18 -19.90
C GLN A 90 -1.16 6.90 -21.15
N SER A 91 -2.11 7.78 -21.42
CA SER A 91 -2.91 7.80 -22.64
C SER A 91 -2.00 8.01 -23.87
N ARG A 92 -2.39 7.45 -25.01
CA ARG A 92 -1.74 7.69 -26.32
C ARG A 92 -2.30 8.91 -27.02
N LEU A 93 -3.47 9.40 -26.62
CA LEU A 93 -4.18 10.50 -27.28
C LEU A 93 -3.90 11.84 -26.61
N ASP A 94 -3.58 11.80 -25.33
CA ASP A 94 -3.24 12.96 -24.50
C ASP A 94 -2.25 12.54 -23.40
N GLN A 95 -1.86 13.48 -22.54
CA GLN A 95 -0.89 13.24 -21.48
C GLN A 95 -1.52 12.68 -20.20
N SER A 96 -2.81 12.28 -20.20
CA SER A 96 -3.45 11.84 -18.95
C SER A 96 -2.94 10.47 -18.49
N GLU A 97 -2.76 10.31 -17.19
CA GLU A 97 -2.46 9.01 -16.58
C GLU A 97 -3.74 8.33 -16.10
N HIS A 98 -3.85 7.05 -16.38
CA HIS A 98 -4.93 6.19 -15.90
C HIS A 98 -4.38 5.12 -14.96
N GLU A 99 -5.00 4.94 -13.80
CA GLU A 99 -4.67 3.82 -12.92
C GLU A 99 -5.10 2.51 -13.58
N VAL A 100 -4.16 1.60 -13.84
CA VAL A 100 -4.41 0.28 -14.43
C VAL A 100 -4.04 -0.80 -13.44
N GLY A 101 -4.89 -1.82 -13.26
CA GLY A 101 -4.65 -2.93 -12.34
C GLY A 101 -5.64 -2.95 -11.18
N LEU A 102 -5.21 -3.40 -10.00
CA LEU A 102 -6.04 -3.60 -8.82
C LEU A 102 -5.55 -2.75 -7.63
N LYS A 103 -6.44 -1.96 -7.04
CA LYS A 103 -6.21 -1.32 -5.74
C LYS A 103 -7.33 -1.71 -4.77
N LEU A 104 -6.95 -2.03 -3.56
CA LEU A 104 -7.84 -2.44 -2.50
C LEU A 104 -7.42 -1.72 -1.22
N VAL A 105 -8.37 -1.10 -0.54
CA VAL A 105 -8.19 -0.60 0.82
C VAL A 105 -9.28 -1.22 1.67
N ALA A 106 -8.94 -1.78 2.81
CA ALA A 106 -9.97 -2.27 3.72
C ALA A 106 -9.57 -2.11 5.19
N LYS A 107 -10.59 -2.06 6.03
CA LYS A 107 -10.46 -2.01 7.49
C LYS A 107 -11.51 -2.94 8.09
N VAL A 108 -11.08 -3.81 8.98
CA VAL A 108 -11.96 -4.71 9.71
C VAL A 108 -12.02 -4.25 11.17
N ASN A 109 -13.20 -3.90 11.67
CA ASN A 109 -13.41 -3.56 13.07
C ASN A 109 -14.24 -4.65 13.76
N LYS A 110 -13.90 -5.01 14.99
CA LYS A 110 -14.69 -5.98 15.76
C LYS A 110 -15.93 -5.30 16.35
N LEU A 111 -17.12 -5.87 16.16
CA LEU A 111 -18.38 -5.32 16.69
C LEU A 111 -18.87 -6.03 17.97
N GLY A 112 -18.35 -7.25 18.26
CA GLY A 112 -18.86 -8.14 19.31
C GLY A 112 -19.55 -9.38 18.72
N ASP A 113 -19.82 -10.42 19.52
CA ASP A 113 -20.54 -11.64 19.12
C ASP A 113 -20.04 -12.31 17.82
N GLN A 114 -18.72 -12.37 17.61
CA GLN A 114 -18.13 -12.88 16.36
C GLN A 114 -18.60 -12.14 15.10
N ARG A 115 -19.01 -10.88 15.22
CA ARG A 115 -19.34 -10.02 14.08
C ARG A 115 -18.24 -8.99 13.85
N TYR A 116 -17.94 -8.76 12.58
CA TYR A 116 -16.87 -7.89 12.14
C TYR A 116 -17.40 -6.91 11.10
N GLU A 117 -17.23 -5.62 11.33
CA GLU A 117 -17.48 -4.61 10.32
C GLU A 117 -16.32 -4.58 9.33
N LEU A 118 -16.60 -4.77 8.05
CA LEU A 118 -15.67 -4.50 6.96
C LEU A 118 -16.04 -3.16 6.31
N LYS A 119 -15.07 -2.25 6.26
CA LYS A 119 -15.06 -1.12 5.32
C LYS A 119 -14.11 -1.50 4.18
N LEU A 120 -14.59 -1.46 2.95
CA LEU A 120 -13.91 -1.92 1.75
C LEU A 120 -13.99 -0.85 0.67
N GLU A 121 -12.84 -0.49 0.12
CA GLU A 121 -12.70 0.25 -1.12
C GLU A 121 -11.95 -0.62 -2.12
N TRP A 122 -12.56 -0.85 -3.27
CA TRP A 122 -11.99 -1.62 -4.36
C TRP A 122 -11.93 -0.76 -5.60
N PHE A 123 -10.81 -0.80 -6.29
CA PHE A 123 -10.61 -0.18 -7.59
C PHE A 123 -9.99 -1.20 -8.55
N ARG A 124 -10.54 -1.30 -9.74
CA ARG A 124 -9.94 -2.04 -10.85
C ARG A 124 -9.94 -1.17 -12.10
N GLY A 125 -8.76 -0.94 -12.66
CA GLY A 125 -8.58 -0.27 -13.96
C GLY A 125 -8.11 -1.26 -15.02
N GLN A 126 -8.66 -1.17 -16.22
CA GLN A 126 -8.24 -2.02 -17.34
C GLN A 126 -8.23 -1.22 -18.66
N PRO A 127 -7.13 -1.20 -19.41
CA PRO A 127 -7.13 -0.68 -20.76
C PRO A 127 -7.90 -1.63 -21.67
N MET A 128 -8.67 -1.06 -22.57
CA MET A 128 -9.43 -1.76 -23.60
C MET A 128 -9.04 -1.17 -24.95
N GLN A 129 -8.75 -2.05 -25.91
CA GLN A 129 -8.54 -1.67 -27.30
C GLN A 129 -9.74 -2.18 -28.11
N PRO A 130 -10.59 -1.29 -28.65
CA PRO A 130 -11.62 -1.70 -29.59
C PRO A 130 -10.95 -2.22 -30.86
N LYS A 131 -11.49 -3.31 -31.42
CA LYS A 131 -10.99 -3.85 -32.68
C LYS A 131 -11.35 -2.95 -33.87
N ASP A 132 -12.51 -2.29 -33.80
CA ASP A 132 -13.09 -1.55 -34.93
C ASP A 132 -12.68 -0.06 -34.95
N GLN A 133 -11.96 0.40 -33.92
CA GLN A 133 -11.49 1.78 -33.76
C GLN A 133 -10.07 1.78 -33.17
N PRO A 134 -9.05 1.35 -33.93
CA PRO A 134 -7.66 1.25 -33.45
C PRO A 134 -7.06 2.60 -33.02
N GLU A 135 -7.59 3.70 -33.54
CA GLU A 135 -7.24 5.08 -33.19
C GLU A 135 -7.83 5.55 -31.86
N SER A 136 -8.78 4.80 -31.27
CA SER A 136 -9.39 5.15 -29.99
C SER A 136 -8.79 4.38 -28.82
N GLU A 137 -8.75 5.01 -27.65
CA GLU A 137 -8.34 4.39 -26.39
C GLU A 137 -9.50 4.35 -25.41
N TYR A 138 -9.69 3.19 -24.78
CA TYR A 138 -10.73 3.00 -23.77
C TYR A 138 -10.09 2.55 -22.47
N PHE A 139 -10.48 3.16 -21.37
CA PHE A 139 -10.08 2.77 -20.03
C PHE A 139 -11.34 2.45 -19.23
N ARG A 140 -11.43 1.21 -18.75
CA ARG A 140 -12.53 0.78 -17.90
C ARG A 140 -12.08 0.84 -16.45
N GLU A 141 -12.74 1.68 -15.67
CA GLU A 141 -12.56 1.76 -14.22
C GLU A 141 -13.77 1.19 -13.49
N GLU A 142 -13.50 0.43 -12.43
CA GLU A 142 -14.52 -0.19 -11.59
C GLU A 142 -14.19 0.11 -10.13
N LYS A 143 -15.04 0.93 -9.51
CA LYS A 143 -14.91 1.36 -8.11
C LYS A 143 -16.05 0.76 -7.29
N LEU A 144 -15.73 0.16 -6.15
CA LEU A 144 -16.69 -0.25 -5.14
C LEU A 144 -16.29 0.35 -3.80
N HIS A 145 -17.22 1.03 -3.14
CA HIS A 145 -17.13 1.37 -1.73
C HIS A 145 -18.23 0.61 -1.01
N ALA A 146 -17.85 -0.27 -0.07
CA ALA A 146 -18.78 -1.09 0.67
C ALA A 146 -18.50 -1.03 2.17
N ARG A 147 -19.57 -0.99 2.96
CA ARG A 147 -19.54 -1.21 4.40
C ARG A 147 -20.49 -2.38 4.68
N THR A 148 -19.98 -3.45 5.27
CA THR A 148 -20.77 -4.66 5.53
C THR A 148 -20.39 -5.30 6.86
N VAL A 149 -21.24 -6.17 7.37
CA VAL A 149 -20.96 -6.98 8.56
C VAL A 149 -20.69 -8.41 8.11
N LEU A 150 -19.57 -8.96 8.56
CA LEU A 150 -19.11 -10.31 8.26
C LEU A 150 -19.21 -11.19 9.50
N GLN A 151 -19.51 -12.46 9.26
CA GLN A 151 -19.33 -13.54 10.21
C GLN A 151 -18.14 -14.40 9.77
N PRO A 152 -17.33 -14.93 10.70
CA PRO A 152 -16.22 -15.81 10.38
C PRO A 152 -16.64 -16.99 9.51
N ASN A 153 -15.87 -17.24 8.45
CA ASN A 153 -15.99 -18.32 7.50
C ASN A 153 -17.32 -18.38 6.73
N VAL A 154 -18.15 -17.34 6.83
CA VAL A 154 -19.38 -17.20 6.04
C VAL A 154 -19.10 -16.24 4.88
N PRO A 155 -19.17 -16.70 3.62
CA PRO A 155 -19.05 -15.81 2.47
C PRO A 155 -20.21 -14.82 2.42
N GLN A 156 -19.89 -13.53 2.43
CA GLN A 156 -20.85 -12.46 2.23
C GLN A 156 -20.85 -12.03 0.77
N LYS A 157 -22.02 -12.09 0.13
CA LYS A 157 -22.23 -11.58 -1.23
C LYS A 157 -22.50 -10.07 -1.21
N ILE A 158 -21.82 -9.33 -2.08
CA ILE A 158 -22.05 -7.91 -2.36
C ILE A 158 -22.35 -7.80 -3.86
N THR A 159 -23.63 -7.69 -4.21
CA THR A 159 -24.10 -7.68 -5.61
C THR A 159 -23.80 -6.33 -6.28
N LEU A 160 -23.22 -6.35 -7.47
CA LEU A 160 -23.01 -5.17 -8.31
C LEU A 160 -24.07 -5.06 -9.42
N SER A 161 -24.41 -6.20 -10.01
CA SER A 161 -25.41 -6.35 -11.07
C SER A 161 -26.04 -7.74 -11.00
N SER A 162 -27.02 -8.00 -11.87
CA SER A 162 -27.67 -9.32 -11.97
C SER A 162 -26.69 -10.47 -12.25
N ASN A 163 -25.58 -10.18 -12.92
CA ASN A 163 -24.58 -11.16 -13.32
C ASN A 163 -23.22 -10.96 -12.65
N ARG A 164 -23.05 -10.00 -11.74
CA ARG A 164 -21.73 -9.69 -11.16
C ARG A 164 -21.79 -9.33 -9.70
N TRP A 165 -20.88 -9.90 -8.90
CA TRP A 165 -20.83 -9.67 -7.45
C TRP A 165 -19.43 -9.87 -6.89
N TYR A 166 -19.23 -9.36 -5.67
CA TYR A 166 -18.12 -9.75 -4.82
C TYR A 166 -18.57 -10.79 -3.80
N GLU A 167 -17.73 -11.79 -3.55
CA GLU A 167 -17.81 -12.67 -2.39
C GLU A 167 -16.68 -12.31 -1.43
N VAL A 168 -17.02 -11.95 -0.21
CA VAL A 168 -16.06 -11.59 0.83
C VAL A 168 -16.17 -12.59 1.97
N THR A 169 -15.08 -13.27 2.28
CA THR A 169 -15.01 -14.20 3.41
C THR A 169 -13.94 -13.70 4.37
N LEU A 170 -14.33 -13.49 5.62
CA LEU A 170 -13.40 -13.29 6.71
C LEU A 170 -13.15 -14.62 7.38
N SER A 171 -11.89 -15.02 7.54
CA SER A 171 -11.51 -16.19 8.30
C SER A 171 -10.70 -15.76 9.51
N LEU A 172 -11.07 -16.29 10.66
CA LEU A 172 -10.22 -16.24 11.84
C LEU A 172 -9.22 -17.39 11.72
N PRO A 173 -7.92 -17.16 11.97
CA PRO A 173 -6.97 -18.26 12.08
C PRO A 173 -7.51 -19.22 13.15
N ALA A 174 -7.74 -20.49 12.78
CA ALA A 174 -8.48 -21.45 13.59
C ALA A 174 -7.94 -21.48 15.03
N GLY A 175 -8.83 -21.21 15.99
CA GLY A 175 -8.57 -21.32 17.42
C GLY A 175 -8.47 -22.77 17.86
N ASN A 176 -7.33 -23.39 17.56
CA ASN A 176 -6.58 -24.19 18.50
C ASN A 176 -5.13 -23.84 18.16
N PRO A 177 -4.37 -23.16 19.03
CA PRO A 177 -2.94 -23.20 18.89
C PRO A 177 -2.54 -24.67 19.19
N GLN A 178 -2.60 -25.54 18.19
CA GLN A 178 -1.42 -26.37 17.93
C GLN A 178 -0.28 -25.38 18.09
N PRO A 179 0.67 -25.58 19.03
CA PRO A 179 1.72 -24.60 19.32
C PRO A 179 2.21 -24.12 17.97
N GLN A 180 1.76 -22.92 17.58
CA GLN A 180 2.13 -22.39 16.28
C GLN A 180 3.62 -22.27 16.47
N PRO A 181 4.43 -23.00 15.68
CA PRO A 181 5.87 -22.89 15.80
C PRO A 181 6.14 -21.39 15.84
N ALA A 182 6.76 -20.95 16.94
CA ALA A 182 6.78 -19.54 17.33
C ALA A 182 7.00 -18.71 16.07
N LYS A 183 6.07 -17.78 15.78
CA LYS A 183 6.07 -17.02 14.51
C LYS A 183 7.50 -16.60 14.25
N GLN A 184 8.13 -17.18 13.24
CA GLN A 184 9.56 -16.99 13.08
C GLN A 184 9.75 -15.64 12.39
N HIS A 185 10.24 -14.69 13.19
CA HIS A 185 10.54 -13.35 12.76
C HIS A 185 11.89 -13.37 12.05
N LEU A 186 11.94 -12.73 10.89
CA LEU A 186 13.10 -12.76 10.01
C LEU A 186 13.47 -11.33 9.63
N LEU A 187 14.75 -10.99 9.67
CA LEU A 187 15.29 -9.77 9.09
C LEU A 187 15.92 -10.12 7.73
N LEU A 188 15.30 -9.68 6.64
CA LEU A 188 15.90 -9.75 5.31
C LEU A 188 16.69 -8.47 5.07
N THR A 189 18.00 -8.60 4.89
CA THR A 189 18.88 -7.51 4.46
C THR A 189 19.38 -7.80 3.04
N THR A 190 19.26 -6.81 2.16
CA THR A 190 19.68 -6.93 0.76
C THR A 190 20.71 -5.85 0.45
N HIS A 191 21.99 -6.20 0.36
CA HIS A 191 23.01 -5.26 -0.11
C HIS A 191 23.03 -5.24 -1.64
N ILE A 192 22.95 -4.05 -2.21
CA ILE A 192 22.98 -3.81 -3.65
C ILE A 192 24.36 -3.28 -4.02
N TYR A 193 25.02 -3.95 -4.97
CA TYR A 193 26.32 -3.55 -5.47
C TYR A 193 26.27 -3.27 -6.97
N HIS A 194 27.06 -2.29 -7.40
CA HIS A 194 27.27 -1.95 -8.80
C HIS A 194 28.75 -1.69 -9.07
N GLN A 195 29.30 -2.30 -10.11
CA GLN A 195 30.66 -2.09 -10.59
C GLN A 195 30.64 -1.28 -11.87
N SER A 196 31.18 -0.06 -11.82
CA SER A 196 31.28 0.78 -13.02
C SER A 196 32.42 0.31 -13.92
N PRO A 197 32.35 0.51 -15.24
CA PRO A 197 33.46 0.21 -16.13
C PRO A 197 34.75 0.90 -15.66
N GLY A 198 35.86 0.15 -15.63
CA GLY A 198 37.16 0.65 -15.17
C GLY A 198 37.35 0.69 -13.66
N GLN A 199 36.38 0.25 -12.85
CA GLN A 199 36.57 0.05 -11.41
C GLN A 199 36.92 -1.42 -11.11
N ASP A 200 38.00 -1.64 -10.37
CA ASP A 200 38.43 -3.00 -9.97
C ASP A 200 37.51 -3.62 -8.90
N LYS A 201 36.81 -2.78 -8.14
CA LYS A 201 35.92 -3.20 -7.07
C LYS A 201 34.52 -2.62 -7.23
N PRO A 202 33.49 -3.42 -6.90
CA PRO A 202 32.11 -2.94 -6.79
C PRO A 202 31.96 -1.84 -5.75
N ALA A 203 31.09 -0.89 -6.04
CA ALA A 203 30.61 0.05 -5.05
C ALA A 203 29.31 -0.47 -4.42
N TRP A 204 29.24 -0.41 -3.09
CA TRP A 204 27.98 -0.60 -2.37
C TRP A 204 27.06 0.61 -2.64
N LYS A 205 25.84 0.34 -3.11
CA LYS A 205 24.85 1.37 -3.46
C LYS A 205 23.82 1.58 -2.37
N ASN A 206 23.26 0.50 -1.82
CA ASN A 206 22.20 0.57 -0.81
C ASN A 206 22.07 -0.74 -0.02
N SER A 207 21.42 -0.71 1.15
CA SER A 207 21.11 -1.89 1.96
C SER A 207 19.71 -1.80 2.58
N PRO A 208 18.65 -1.96 1.78
CA PRO A 208 17.31 -2.12 2.33
C PRO A 208 17.24 -3.35 3.23
N SER A 209 16.72 -3.14 4.45
CA SER A 209 16.37 -4.20 5.38
C SER A 209 14.88 -4.18 5.65
N MET A 210 14.28 -5.35 5.74
CA MET A 210 12.86 -5.49 6.03
C MET A 210 12.62 -6.62 7.03
N HIS A 211 11.69 -6.37 7.94
CA HIS A 211 11.18 -7.38 8.86
C HIS A 211 10.11 -8.22 8.15
N LEU A 212 10.26 -9.53 8.22
CA LEU A 212 9.39 -10.54 7.67
C LEU A 212 8.88 -11.45 8.78
N VAL A 213 7.69 -12.01 8.58
CA VAL A 213 7.21 -13.15 9.35
C VAL A 213 7.17 -14.33 8.39
N ALA A 214 7.79 -15.46 8.76
CA ALA A 214 7.82 -16.64 7.92
C ALA A 214 6.41 -17.03 7.42
N GLY A 215 6.30 -17.29 6.12
CA GLY A 215 5.05 -17.59 5.43
C GLY A 215 4.18 -16.38 5.09
N LYS A 216 4.54 -15.16 5.50
CA LYS A 216 3.80 -13.93 5.20
C LYS A 216 4.54 -13.04 4.22
N TYR A 217 3.76 -12.25 3.49
CA TYR A 217 4.28 -11.25 2.58
C TYR A 217 4.66 -9.99 3.35
N GLY A 218 5.85 -9.46 3.09
CA GLY A 218 6.30 -8.16 3.58
C GLY A 218 6.57 -7.20 2.43
N GLN A 219 6.57 -5.91 2.77
CA GLN A 219 6.95 -4.84 1.85
C GLN A 219 7.87 -3.83 2.55
N PHE A 220 8.77 -3.27 1.79
CA PHE A 220 9.63 -2.16 2.17
C PHE A 220 9.64 -1.14 1.04
N VAL A 221 9.52 0.14 1.41
CA VAL A 221 9.58 1.27 0.48
C VAL A 221 10.49 2.33 1.11
N SER A 222 11.51 2.74 0.37
CA SER A 222 12.38 3.86 0.70
C SER A 222 12.48 4.76 -0.53
N GLY A 223 12.25 6.06 -0.35
CA GLY A 223 12.07 7.00 -1.45
C GLY A 223 10.63 7.52 -1.50
N GLY A 224 10.17 7.93 -2.67
CA GLY A 224 8.90 8.64 -2.77
C GLY A 224 8.40 8.72 -4.20
N LYS A 225 7.60 9.76 -4.43
CA LYS A 225 7.12 10.11 -5.76
C LYS A 225 7.67 11.48 -6.11
N MET A 226 8.20 11.63 -7.31
CA MET A 226 8.63 12.91 -7.86
C MET A 226 7.70 13.27 -9.00
N LYS A 227 7.20 14.50 -9.04
CA LYS A 227 6.41 15.00 -10.18
C LYS A 227 7.36 15.19 -11.37
N SER A 228 6.93 14.83 -12.59
CA SER A 228 7.66 15.16 -13.81
C SER A 228 7.76 16.68 -13.99
N GLN A 229 8.85 17.15 -14.62
CA GLN A 229 9.01 18.54 -15.03
C GLN A 229 8.26 18.86 -16.35
N PHE A 230 7.78 17.86 -17.08
CA PHE A 230 7.08 18.05 -18.36
C PHE A 230 5.57 17.92 -18.27
N ASP A 231 5.07 17.20 -17.28
CA ASP A 231 3.64 16.93 -17.12
C ASP A 231 3.25 16.74 -15.65
N GLU A 232 2.02 16.25 -15.41
CA GLU A 232 1.49 16.01 -14.06
C GLU A 232 1.76 14.61 -13.52
N THR A 233 2.51 13.78 -14.25
CA THR A 233 2.79 12.41 -13.83
C THR A 233 3.71 12.37 -12.62
N PHE A 234 3.57 11.32 -11.82
CA PHE A 234 4.42 11.07 -10.66
C PHE A 234 5.29 9.84 -10.86
N HIS A 235 6.59 10.06 -10.92
CA HIS A 235 7.58 9.01 -11.01
C HIS A 235 7.94 8.45 -9.64
N GLU A 236 7.88 7.14 -9.59
CA GLU A 236 8.15 6.35 -8.41
C GLU A 236 9.67 6.17 -8.23
N ILE A 237 10.29 6.91 -7.31
CA ILE A 237 11.74 6.91 -7.07
C ILE A 237 12.13 6.15 -5.80
N GLY A 238 13.37 5.66 -5.75
CA GLY A 238 13.95 4.95 -4.61
C GLY A 238 13.83 3.44 -4.71
N ILE A 239 13.83 2.75 -3.57
CA ILE A 239 13.82 1.29 -3.48
C ILE A 239 12.45 0.81 -3.03
N ARG A 240 11.89 -0.13 -3.79
CA ARG A 240 10.75 -0.95 -3.36
C ARG A 240 11.18 -2.40 -3.30
N MET A 241 10.88 -3.04 -2.19
CA MET A 241 11.20 -4.44 -1.99
C MET A 241 9.96 -5.14 -1.49
N SER A 242 9.65 -6.29 -2.07
CA SER A 242 8.62 -7.17 -1.54
C SER A 242 9.12 -8.59 -1.48
N ALA A 243 8.80 -9.28 -0.39
CA ALA A 243 9.34 -10.59 -0.15
C ALA A 243 8.39 -11.48 0.64
N ILE A 244 8.52 -12.78 0.41
CA ILE A 244 7.98 -13.84 1.26
C ILE A 244 9.06 -14.89 1.47
N ALA A 245 9.29 -15.25 2.72
CA ALA A 245 10.22 -16.32 3.10
C ALA A 245 9.41 -17.46 3.70
N LYS A 246 9.56 -18.68 3.18
CA LYS A 246 8.92 -19.89 3.71
C LYS A 246 9.99 -20.85 4.21
N LYS A 247 9.89 -21.28 5.47
CA LYS A 247 10.76 -22.33 6.00
C LYS A 247 10.52 -23.64 5.25
N THR A 248 11.58 -24.34 4.92
CA THR A 248 11.57 -25.70 4.34
C THR A 248 11.90 -26.73 5.42
N ASP A 249 11.70 -28.01 5.13
CA ASP A 249 11.96 -29.10 6.08
C ASP A 249 13.43 -29.18 6.52
N ASP A 250 14.37 -28.77 5.65
CA ASP A 250 15.82 -28.79 5.91
C ASP A 250 16.38 -27.58 6.69
N GLU A 251 15.56 -26.90 7.50
CA GLU A 251 15.97 -25.69 8.24
C GLU A 251 16.49 -24.55 7.34
N THR A 252 16.06 -24.52 6.07
CA THR A 252 16.35 -23.45 5.12
C THR A 252 15.10 -22.63 4.80
N TYR A 253 15.26 -21.53 4.08
CA TYR A 253 14.18 -20.65 3.68
C TYR A 253 14.12 -20.51 2.17
N LEU A 254 12.95 -20.83 1.60
CA LEU A 254 12.62 -20.43 0.24
C LEU A 254 12.17 -18.97 0.23
N LEU A 255 13.06 -18.09 -0.21
CA LEU A 255 12.81 -16.67 -0.38
C LEU A 255 12.32 -16.40 -1.81
N SER A 256 11.18 -15.72 -1.93
CA SER A 256 10.76 -15.05 -3.17
C SER A 256 10.86 -13.55 -2.93
N LEU A 257 11.63 -12.85 -3.76
CA LEU A 257 12.00 -11.45 -3.63
C LEU A 257 11.72 -10.72 -4.95
N GLU A 258 11.07 -9.56 -4.87
CA GLU A 258 10.98 -8.59 -5.95
C GLU A 258 11.54 -7.26 -5.45
N LEU A 259 12.60 -6.80 -6.10
CA LEU A 259 13.31 -5.57 -5.76
C LEU A 259 13.27 -4.64 -6.97
N THR A 260 12.72 -3.44 -6.79
CA THR A 260 12.70 -2.37 -7.80
C THR A 260 13.52 -1.19 -7.32
N GLN A 261 14.43 -0.71 -8.15
CA GLN A 261 15.24 0.48 -7.93
C GLN A 261 14.85 1.53 -8.96
N GLY A 262 14.11 2.55 -8.54
CA GLY A 262 13.81 3.72 -9.35
C GLY A 262 14.87 4.79 -9.16
N ASN A 263 15.65 5.04 -10.21
CA ASN A 263 16.65 6.09 -10.25
C ASN A 263 16.20 7.16 -11.24
N LEU A 264 16.06 8.40 -10.77
CA LEU A 264 15.98 9.55 -11.65
C LEU A 264 17.38 10.08 -11.90
N ARG A 265 17.81 10.11 -13.17
CA ARG A 265 19.02 10.82 -13.57
C ARG A 265 18.60 12.13 -14.21
N ILE A 266 18.75 13.23 -13.48
CA ILE A 266 18.70 14.57 -14.08
C ILE A 266 20.02 14.74 -14.84
N GLN A 267 20.02 14.49 -16.15
CA GLN A 267 21.18 14.76 -16.99
C GLN A 267 21.28 16.27 -17.23
N SER A 268 22.12 16.95 -16.44
CA SER A 268 22.32 18.40 -16.52
C SER A 268 22.83 18.90 -17.88
N SER A 269 23.36 18.01 -18.72
CA SER A 269 23.95 18.35 -20.02
C SER A 269 22.94 18.43 -21.18
N VAL A 270 21.71 17.95 -20.99
CA VAL A 270 20.66 18.03 -22.03
C VAL A 270 19.50 18.85 -21.46
N PRO A 271 19.36 20.13 -21.85
CA PRO A 271 18.23 20.93 -21.39
C PRO A 271 16.92 20.25 -21.79
N ASN A 272 15.91 20.34 -20.93
CA ASN A 272 14.59 19.76 -21.17
C ASN A 272 14.61 18.24 -21.41
N THR A 273 15.36 17.47 -20.62
CA THR A 273 15.25 15.99 -20.62
C THR A 273 15.17 15.43 -19.19
N GLU A 274 14.22 14.52 -18.96
CA GLU A 274 14.15 13.67 -17.76
C GLU A 274 14.43 12.23 -18.18
N VAL A 275 15.35 11.57 -17.47
CA VAL A 275 15.62 10.14 -17.67
C VAL A 275 15.28 9.41 -16.39
N LEU A 276 14.14 8.71 -16.41
CA LEU A 276 13.75 7.76 -15.39
C LEU A 276 14.24 6.36 -15.79
N HIS A 277 14.93 5.69 -14.87
CA HIS A 277 15.37 4.31 -15.06
C HIS A 277 14.96 3.47 -13.86
N ASN A 278 14.11 2.47 -14.11
CA ASN A 278 13.62 1.54 -13.11
C ASN A 278 14.18 0.15 -13.42
N ASP A 279 14.96 -0.40 -12.49
CA ASP A 279 15.45 -1.77 -12.56
C ASP A 279 14.68 -2.66 -11.59
N THR A 280 13.97 -3.66 -12.12
CA THR A 280 13.22 -4.64 -11.31
C THR A 280 13.87 -6.02 -11.42
N THR A 281 14.30 -6.54 -10.28
CA THR A 281 14.82 -7.91 -10.14
C THR A 281 13.80 -8.77 -9.41
N LYS A 282 13.36 -9.87 -10.05
CA LYS A 282 12.56 -10.93 -9.42
C LYS A 282 13.43 -12.15 -9.20
N LEU A 283 13.49 -12.62 -7.97
CA LEU A 283 14.36 -13.70 -7.55
C LEU A 283 13.57 -14.71 -6.71
N ARG A 284 13.89 -15.99 -6.91
CA ARG A 284 13.52 -17.06 -6.00
C ARG A 284 14.77 -17.86 -5.64
N THR A 285 15.06 -18.00 -4.35
CA THR A 285 16.30 -18.63 -3.89
C THR A 285 16.11 -19.31 -2.54
N ILE A 286 16.98 -20.27 -2.23
CA ILE A 286 17.04 -20.95 -0.93
C ILE A 286 18.22 -20.38 -0.13
N LEU A 287 18.00 -20.06 1.14
CA LEU A 287 18.96 -19.46 2.08
C LEU A 287 18.90 -20.16 3.43
N LYS A 288 20.04 -20.36 4.09
CA LYS A 288 20.06 -20.68 5.53
C LYS A 288 20.01 -19.41 6.37
N SER A 289 19.46 -19.50 7.58
CA SER A 289 19.49 -18.37 8.52
C SER A 289 20.93 -17.91 8.79
N GLY A 290 21.16 -16.60 8.76
CA GLY A 290 22.48 -15.98 8.94
C GLY A 290 23.40 -16.02 7.72
N GLU A 291 23.13 -16.87 6.74
CA GLU A 291 23.95 -17.05 5.54
C GLU A 291 23.86 -15.81 4.63
N LYS A 292 25.02 -15.40 4.12
CA LYS A 292 25.12 -14.41 3.05
C LYS A 292 25.17 -15.11 1.71
N LYS A 293 24.27 -14.76 0.80
CA LYS A 293 24.25 -15.30 -0.56
C LYS A 293 24.40 -14.18 -1.58
N LYS A 294 25.48 -14.24 -2.34
CA LYS A 294 25.74 -13.34 -3.45
C LYS A 294 25.06 -13.86 -4.73
N ILE A 295 24.35 -12.99 -5.43
CA ILE A 295 23.57 -13.31 -6.63
C ILE A 295 23.88 -12.25 -7.68
N GLU A 296 24.50 -12.67 -8.76
CA GLU A 296 24.72 -11.82 -9.93
C GLU A 296 23.39 -11.56 -10.63
N VAL A 297 23.09 -10.28 -10.86
CA VAL A 297 21.88 -9.84 -11.57
C VAL A 297 22.21 -9.41 -12.99
N SER A 298 23.39 -8.82 -13.17
CA SER A 298 23.98 -8.46 -14.46
C SER A 298 25.51 -8.49 -14.37
N PRO A 299 26.24 -8.39 -15.49
CA PRO A 299 27.71 -8.36 -15.48
C PRO A 299 28.32 -7.26 -14.60
N THR A 300 27.55 -6.21 -14.30
CA THR A 300 28.00 -5.06 -13.49
C THR A 300 27.26 -4.94 -12.17
N SER A 301 26.30 -5.82 -11.85
CA SER A 301 25.45 -5.67 -10.66
C SER A 301 25.16 -6.99 -9.97
N TRP A 302 25.16 -6.97 -8.64
CA TRP A 302 24.78 -8.13 -7.84
C TRP A 302 24.11 -7.73 -6.53
N LEU A 303 23.39 -8.69 -5.96
CA LEU A 303 22.77 -8.61 -4.65
C LEU A 303 23.52 -9.52 -3.69
N GLU A 304 23.75 -9.08 -2.44
CA GLU A 304 24.08 -9.97 -1.33
C GLU A 304 22.89 -10.00 -0.38
N LEU A 305 22.24 -11.15 -0.30
CA LEU A 305 21.09 -11.39 0.55
C LEU A 305 21.54 -12.02 1.86
N ARG A 306 20.94 -11.56 2.96
CA ARG A 306 21.08 -12.19 4.26
C ARG A 306 19.72 -12.23 4.93
N LEU A 307 19.33 -13.40 5.42
CA LEU A 307 18.09 -13.61 6.14
C LEU A 307 18.44 -14.08 7.55
N GLU A 308 18.07 -13.32 8.57
CA GLU A 308 18.42 -13.61 9.97
C GLU A 308 17.15 -13.86 10.78
N GLU A 309 17.14 -14.91 11.58
CA GLU A 309 16.10 -15.08 12.59
C GLU A 309 16.30 -14.09 13.73
N ILE A 310 15.25 -13.36 14.09
CA ILE A 310 15.27 -12.36 15.16
C ILE A 310 14.24 -12.69 16.23
N ALA A 311 14.49 -12.24 17.46
CA ALA A 311 13.53 -12.41 18.53
C ALA A 311 12.27 -11.55 18.28
N PRO A 312 11.06 -12.01 18.65
CA PRO A 312 9.82 -11.23 18.50
C PRO A 312 9.85 -9.88 19.23
N SER A 313 10.72 -9.74 20.22
CA SER A 313 10.84 -8.60 21.13
C SER A 313 11.96 -7.63 20.78
N ASP A 314 12.69 -7.82 19.68
CA ASP A 314 13.69 -6.85 19.25
C ASP A 314 12.98 -5.74 18.45
N PRO A 315 12.77 -4.54 19.01
CA PRO A 315 12.42 -3.38 18.20
C PRO A 315 13.65 -3.05 17.36
N THR A 316 13.80 -3.69 16.20
CA THR A 316 14.75 -3.19 15.22
C THR A 316 14.26 -1.79 14.86
N PRO A 317 15.07 -0.73 15.01
CA PRO A 317 14.66 0.57 14.53
C PRO A 317 14.44 0.45 13.02
N VAL A 318 13.18 0.46 12.60
CA VAL A 318 12.80 0.69 11.22
C VAL A 318 13.11 2.16 10.96
N ALA A 319 14.37 2.45 10.69
CA ALA A 319 14.82 3.78 10.32
C ALA A 319 15.80 3.64 9.15
N GLY A 320 15.45 4.29 8.04
CA GLY A 320 16.42 4.65 7.04
C GLY A 320 17.50 5.51 7.67
N SER A 321 18.61 4.89 8.05
CA SER A 321 19.86 5.58 8.29
C SER A 321 20.87 5.02 7.28
N ILE A 322 20.98 5.75 6.18
CA ILE A 322 22.14 5.67 5.29
C ILE A 322 23.36 5.90 6.19
N PRO A 323 24.35 5.00 6.27
CA PRO A 323 25.65 5.39 6.79
C PRO A 323 26.16 6.47 5.85
N ASN A 324 26.31 7.68 6.39
CA ASN A 324 26.80 8.85 5.70
C ASN A 324 28.14 8.50 5.04
N ALA A 325 28.10 8.12 3.76
CA ALA A 325 29.30 8.03 2.94
C ALA A 325 29.77 9.48 2.81
N GLY A 326 30.79 9.84 3.58
CA GLY A 326 31.37 11.18 3.57
C GLY A 326 31.64 11.65 2.14
N PRO A 327 31.65 12.97 1.91
CA PRO A 327 31.76 13.50 0.56
C PRO A 327 33.04 12.99 -0.10
N THR A 328 32.88 12.15 -1.13
CA THR A 328 33.95 11.86 -2.08
C THR A 328 34.21 13.16 -2.82
N ARG A 329 35.29 13.86 -2.44
CA ARG A 329 35.79 14.99 -3.20
C ARG A 329 36.18 14.48 -4.59
N PHE A 330 35.52 15.00 -5.62
CA PHE A 330 36.05 15.02 -6.98
C PHE A 330 37.08 16.14 -7.09
#